data_AF-A0A960FUZ0-F1
#
_entry.id   AF-A0A960FUZ0-F1
#
_cell.length_a   1.000
_cell.length_b   1.000
_cell.length_c   1.000
_cell.angle_alpha   90.00
_cell.angle_beta   90.00
_cell.angle_gamma   90.00
#
_symmetry.space_group_name_H-M   'P 1'
#
loop_
_entity.id
_entity.type
_entity.pdbx_description
1 polymer ?
#
loop_
_entity_poly.entity_id
_entity_poly.type
_entity_poly.pdbx_seq_one_letter_code
_entity_poly.pdbx_strand_id
1 'polypeptide(L)'
;MSERTKDVIGLVFRLVLAGILGFAGLTKIFEPDGAKIAVMAYRVFPVEWTGFLGWALPALEILLAVLLLVGLFTRWAALVSGLLMVAFIIGIASVWIRGYSIDCGCFGGGGDVTPEGRTWRYASEILRDLLFAGMAAWLTVRPRTLWSLDRESVNRPVDEDVYSEDSERQV
;
A
#
# COMPACT_ATOMS: atom_id res chain seq x y z
N MET A 1 -20.87 -16.10 7.33
CA MET A 1 -20.68 -15.52 5.98
C MET A 1 -20.37 -16.65 5.00
N SER A 2 -21.07 -16.72 3.87
CA SER A 2 -20.76 -17.67 2.78
C SER A 2 -19.34 -17.42 2.25
N GLU A 3 -18.63 -18.46 1.80
CA GLU A 3 -17.27 -18.31 1.22
C GLU A 3 -17.29 -17.36 0.02
N ARG A 4 -18.35 -17.40 -0.81
CA ARG A 4 -18.54 -16.46 -1.92
C ARG A 4 -18.60 -14.99 -1.45
N THR A 5 -19.24 -14.72 -0.31
CA THR A 5 -19.31 -13.36 0.26
C THR A 5 -17.92 -12.87 0.68
N LYS A 6 -17.09 -13.74 1.25
CA LYS A 6 -15.72 -13.39 1.67
C LYS A 6 -14.84 -13.07 0.46
N ASP A 7 -14.98 -13.82 -0.63
CA ASP A 7 -14.19 -13.59 -1.85
C ASP A 7 -14.58 -12.29 -2.56
N VAL A 8 -15.87 -11.92 -2.53
CA VAL A 8 -16.36 -10.61 -3.03
C VAL A 8 -15.81 -9.47 -2.19
N ILE A 9 -15.82 -9.59 -0.86
CA ILE A 9 -15.26 -8.58 0.04
C ILE A 9 -13.76 -8.40 -0.24
N GLY A 10 -13.02 -9.50 -0.43
CA GLY A 10 -11.61 -9.44 -0.81
C GLY A 10 -11.41 -8.70 -2.13
N LEU A 11 -12.23 -8.98 -3.15
CA LEU A 11 -12.17 -8.23 -4.42
C LEU A 11 -12.42 -6.72 -4.21
N VAL A 12 -13.45 -6.35 -3.44
CA VAL A 12 -13.76 -4.94 -3.15
C VAL A 12 -12.58 -4.26 -2.46
N PHE A 13 -12.01 -4.86 -1.41
CA PHE A 13 -10.84 -4.30 -0.73
C PHE A 13 -9.65 -4.12 -1.67
N ARG A 14 -9.44 -5.08 -2.56
CA ARG A 14 -8.37 -5.03 -3.56
C ARG A 14 -8.55 -3.86 -4.52
N LEU A 15 -9.76 -3.67 -5.04
CA LEU A 15 -10.09 -2.56 -5.95
C LEU A 15 -10.02 -1.20 -5.26
N VAL A 16 -10.48 -1.10 -4.01
CA VAL A 16 -10.41 0.14 -3.21
C VAL A 16 -8.96 0.53 -2.96
N LEU A 17 -8.13 -0.39 -2.47
CA LEU A 17 -6.71 -0.13 -2.23
C LEU A 17 -5.97 0.20 -3.54
N ALA A 18 -6.23 -0.54 -4.61
CA ALA A 18 -5.63 -0.28 -5.92
C ALA A 18 -6.01 1.10 -6.46
N GLY A 19 -7.29 1.46 -6.39
CA GLY A 19 -7.78 2.76 -6.85
C GLY A 19 -7.15 3.92 -6.07
N ILE A 20 -7.06 3.79 -4.75
CA ILE A 20 -6.56 4.86 -3.88
C ILE A 20 -5.05 5.02 -3.99
N LEU A 21 -4.29 3.92 -3.93
CA LEU A 21 -2.84 3.97 -4.13
C LEU A 21 -2.48 4.45 -5.54
N GLY A 22 -3.24 4.00 -6.54
CA GLY A 22 -3.04 4.42 -7.93
C GLY A 22 -3.31 5.91 -8.10
N PHE A 23 -4.44 6.39 -7.58
CA PHE A 23 -4.77 7.81 -7.61
C PHE A 23 -3.73 8.65 -6.87
N ALA A 24 -3.37 8.26 -5.64
CA ALA A 24 -2.38 8.95 -4.82
C ALA A 24 -0.98 8.99 -5.45
N GLY A 25 -0.55 7.91 -6.09
CA GLY A 25 0.75 7.87 -6.75
C GLY A 25 0.76 8.63 -8.07
N LEU A 26 -0.32 8.55 -8.85
CA LEU A 26 -0.46 9.31 -10.10
C LEU A 26 -0.43 10.81 -9.85
N THR A 27 -1.18 11.32 -8.88
CA THR A 27 -1.18 12.77 -8.58
C THR A 27 0.21 13.25 -8.16
N LYS A 28 0.97 12.45 -7.39
CA LYS A 28 2.34 12.78 -7.01
C LYS A 28 3.34 12.70 -8.18
N ILE A 29 3.14 11.82 -9.16
CA ILE A 29 3.99 11.77 -10.36
C ILE A 29 3.80 12.99 -11.26
N PHE A 30 2.57 13.52 -11.37
CA PHE A 30 2.30 14.71 -12.16
C PHE A 30 2.85 15.99 -11.52
N GLU A 31 3.01 16.01 -10.19
CA GLU A 31 3.60 17.10 -9.42
C GLU A 31 4.79 16.63 -8.57
N PRO A 32 5.94 16.28 -9.20
CA PRO A 32 7.07 15.66 -8.51
C PRO A 32 7.71 16.58 -7.46
N ASP A 33 7.62 17.89 -7.64
CA ASP A 33 8.12 18.85 -6.65
C ASP A 33 7.21 18.94 -5.42
N GLY A 34 5.90 18.76 -5.59
CA GLY A 34 4.95 18.65 -4.48
C GLY A 34 5.27 17.47 -3.58
N ALA A 35 5.56 16.29 -4.16
CA ALA A 35 5.96 15.10 -3.41
C ALA A 35 7.25 15.32 -2.59
N LYS A 36 8.24 16.02 -3.14
CA LYS A 36 9.47 16.37 -2.40
C LYS A 36 9.20 17.33 -1.26
N ILE A 37 8.40 18.38 -1.51
CA ILE A 37 8.00 19.37 -0.50
C ILE A 37 7.24 18.68 0.64
N ALA A 38 6.33 17.77 0.31
CA ALA A 38 5.61 16.96 1.29
C ALA A 38 6.60 16.19 2.16
N VAL A 39 7.52 15.40 1.59
CA VAL A 39 8.51 14.62 2.35
C VAL A 39 9.39 15.52 3.23
N MET A 40 9.82 16.67 2.70
CA MET A 40 10.61 17.65 3.46
C MET A 40 9.84 18.22 4.65
N ALA A 41 8.53 18.47 4.51
CA ALA A 41 7.67 19.00 5.55
C ALA A 41 7.54 18.07 6.76
N TYR A 42 7.73 16.75 6.58
CA TYR A 42 7.75 15.81 7.71
C TYR A 42 8.97 15.98 8.60
N ARG A 43 10.08 16.58 8.12
CA ARG A 43 11.31 16.83 8.90
C ARG A 43 11.82 15.58 9.63
N VAL A 44 11.67 14.41 9.00
CA VAL A 44 12.12 13.11 9.53
C VAL A 44 13.46 12.70 8.91
N PHE A 45 13.64 12.98 7.63
CA PHE A 45 14.82 12.59 6.86
C PHE A 45 15.71 13.80 6.53
N PRO A 46 17.01 13.58 6.29
CA PRO A 46 17.90 14.60 5.75
C PRO A 46 17.44 15.08 4.37
N VAL A 47 17.74 16.32 4.02
CA VAL A 47 17.29 16.97 2.78
C VAL A 47 17.74 16.19 1.53
N GLU A 48 18.91 15.55 1.60
CA GLU A 48 19.50 14.76 0.52
C GLU A 48 18.61 13.57 0.12
N TRP A 49 17.86 13.02 1.07
CA TRP A 49 16.95 11.89 0.84
C TRP A 49 15.59 12.31 0.27
N THR A 50 15.20 13.58 0.43
CA THR A 50 13.86 14.05 0.02
C THR A 50 13.63 13.92 -1.48
N GLY A 51 14.66 14.11 -2.30
CA GLY A 51 14.59 13.92 -3.75
C GLY A 51 14.32 12.47 -4.14
N PHE A 52 15.05 11.53 -3.52
CA PHE A 52 14.87 10.10 -3.76
C PHE A 52 13.49 9.62 -3.28
N LEU A 53 13.11 9.94 -2.05
CA LEU A 53 11.83 9.55 -1.45
C LEU A 53 10.64 10.17 -2.18
N GLY A 54 10.77 11.41 -2.65
CA GLY A 54 9.74 12.11 -3.42
C GLY A 54 9.40 11.44 -4.75
N TRP A 55 10.30 10.62 -5.31
CA TRP A 55 10.02 9.80 -6.50
C TRP A 55 9.75 8.32 -6.17
N ALA A 56 10.47 7.76 -5.20
CA ALA A 56 10.35 6.36 -4.83
C ALA A 56 9.00 6.03 -4.19
N LEU A 57 8.44 6.90 -3.36
CA LEU A 57 7.13 6.69 -2.73
C LEU A 57 6.00 6.64 -3.78
N PRO A 58 5.84 7.62 -4.69
CA PRO A 58 4.83 7.55 -5.75
C PRO A 58 4.98 6.33 -6.66
N ALA A 59 6.22 5.96 -7.02
CA ALA A 59 6.48 4.79 -7.85
C ALA A 59 6.05 3.49 -7.15
N LEU A 60 6.32 3.38 -5.84
CA LEU A 60 5.88 2.25 -5.02
C LEU A 60 4.35 2.18 -4.92
N GLU A 61 3.67 3.32 -4.71
CA GLU A 61 2.21 3.40 -4.66
C GLU A 61 1.57 2.87 -5.96
N ILE A 62 2.07 3.30 -7.12
CA ILE A 62 1.56 2.85 -8.43
C ILE A 62 1.85 1.38 -8.67
N LEU A 63 3.05 0.90 -8.34
CA LEU A 63 3.41 -0.51 -8.49
C LEU A 63 2.46 -1.40 -7.68
N LEU A 64 2.23 -1.07 -6.40
CA LEU A 64 1.32 -1.79 -5.53
C LEU A 64 -0.13 -1.70 -6.03
N ALA A 65 -0.55 -0.56 -6.56
CA ALA A 65 -1.86 -0.38 -7.16
C ALA A 65 -2.09 -1.33 -8.33
N VAL A 66 -1.11 -1.45 -9.24
CA VAL A 66 -1.19 -2.35 -10.40
C VAL A 66 -1.20 -3.82 -9.96
N LEU A 67 -0.31 -4.20 -9.02
CA LEU A 67 -0.27 -5.57 -8.49
C LEU A 67 -1.59 -5.97 -7.84
N LEU A 68 -2.16 -5.09 -7.02
CA LEU A 68 -3.47 -5.31 -6.42
C LEU A 68 -4.58 -5.32 -7.48
N LEU A 69 -4.60 -4.39 -8.43
CA LEU A 69 -5.64 -4.33 -9.46
C LEU A 69 -5.72 -5.66 -10.24
N VAL A 70 -4.58 -6.13 -10.74
CA VAL A 70 -4.45 -7.38 -11.49
C VAL A 70 -4.61 -8.61 -10.57
N GLY A 71 -4.37 -8.46 -9.28
CA GLY A 71 -4.45 -9.53 -8.30
C GLY A 71 -3.27 -10.50 -8.39
N LEU A 72 -2.07 -9.96 -8.64
CA LEU A 72 -0.80 -10.68 -8.69
C LEU A 72 0.00 -10.38 -7.41
N PHE A 73 0.64 -11.40 -6.83
CA PHE A 73 1.27 -11.36 -5.52
C PHE A 73 0.38 -10.72 -4.44
N THR A 74 -0.93 -11.01 -4.46
CA THR A 74 -1.96 -10.26 -3.70
C THR A 74 -1.62 -10.17 -2.21
N ARG A 75 -1.10 -11.26 -1.63
CA ARG A 75 -0.68 -11.29 -0.22
C ARG A 75 0.45 -10.32 0.08
N TRP A 76 1.48 -10.31 -0.76
CA TRP A 76 2.67 -9.46 -0.57
C TRP A 76 2.36 -8.01 -0.90
N ALA A 77 1.65 -7.75 -1.99
CA ALA A 77 1.19 -6.42 -2.35
C ALA A 77 0.32 -5.83 -1.23
N ALA A 78 -0.63 -6.59 -0.68
CA ALA A 78 -1.43 -6.15 0.46
C ALA A 78 -0.59 -5.89 1.72
N LEU A 79 0.38 -6.76 2.04
CA LEU A 79 1.26 -6.57 3.18
C LEU A 79 2.08 -5.28 3.06
N VAL A 80 2.71 -5.05 1.91
CA VAL A 80 3.52 -3.85 1.68
C VAL A 80 2.65 -2.60 1.68
N SER A 81 1.46 -2.64 1.06
CA SER A 81 0.49 -1.53 1.14
C SER A 81 0.08 -1.24 2.59
N GLY A 82 -0.16 -2.27 3.40
CA GLY A 82 -0.49 -2.11 4.82
C GLY A 82 0.66 -1.48 5.61
N LEU A 83 1.90 -1.92 5.38
CA LEU A 83 3.08 -1.31 6.00
C LEU A 83 3.26 0.15 5.59
N LEU A 84 2.98 0.47 4.32
CA LEU A 84 3.03 1.84 3.82
C LEU A 84 2.00 2.74 4.53
N MET A 85 0.76 2.26 4.72
CA MET A 85 -0.25 3.00 5.50
C MET A 85 0.20 3.22 6.95
N VAL A 86 0.78 2.21 7.59
CA VAL A 86 1.32 2.36 8.96
C VAL A 86 2.45 3.37 9.00
N ALA A 87 3.35 3.37 8.01
CA ALA A 87 4.42 4.36 7.91
C ALA A 87 3.87 5.80 7.77
N PHE A 88 2.81 6.01 6.98
CA PHE A 88 2.14 7.32 6.90
C PHE A 88 1.53 7.72 8.23
N ILE A 89 0.79 6.82 8.91
CA ILE A 89 0.23 7.10 10.24
C ILE A 89 1.32 7.53 11.23
N ILE A 90 2.46 6.82 11.26
CA ILE A 90 3.59 7.17 12.13
C ILE A 90 4.14 8.54 11.77
N GLY A 91 4.29 8.84 10.48
CA GLY A 91 4.74 10.15 10.01
C GLY A 91 3.81 11.28 10.45
N ILE A 92 2.50 11.12 10.23
CA ILE A 92 1.47 12.11 10.57
C ILE A 92 1.41 12.31 12.09
N ALA A 93 1.41 11.23 12.86
CA ALA A 93 1.44 11.29 14.32
C ALA A 93 2.71 12.01 14.83
N SER A 94 3.86 11.75 14.20
CA SER A 94 5.12 12.40 14.55
C SER A 94 5.09 13.92 14.32
N VAL A 95 4.59 14.41 13.17
CA VAL A 95 4.46 15.86 12.94
C VAL A 95 3.42 16.49 13.86
N TRP A 96 2.35 15.77 14.19
CA TRP A 96 1.31 16.25 15.09
C TRP A 96 1.85 16.46 16.51
N ILE A 97 2.55 15.47 17.08
CA ILE A 97 3.13 15.55 18.43
C ILE A 97 4.21 16.66 18.50
N ARG A 98 4.96 16.89 17.42
CA ARG A 98 5.95 17.96 17.32
C ARG A 98 5.35 19.36 17.09
N GLY A 99 4.04 19.45 16.89
CA GLY A 99 3.34 20.73 16.74
C GLY A 99 3.54 21.41 15.38
N TYR A 100 3.96 20.67 14.34
CA TYR A 100 4.02 21.20 12.98
C TYR A 100 2.65 21.21 12.32
N SER A 101 2.40 22.19 11.44
CA SER A 101 1.21 22.23 10.59
C SER A 101 1.63 22.01 9.15
N ILE A 102 1.36 20.81 8.68
CA ILE A 102 1.63 20.42 7.30
C ILE A 102 0.38 19.87 6.64
N ASP A 103 0.32 20.02 5.33
CA ASP A 103 -0.46 19.13 4.49
C ASP A 103 0.38 17.87 4.23
N CYS A 104 -0.22 16.71 4.52
CA CYS A 104 0.44 15.41 4.48
C CYS A 104 0.74 14.95 3.04
N GLY A 105 0.14 15.61 2.04
CA GLY A 105 0.42 15.37 0.62
C GLY A 105 -0.05 14.02 0.09
N CYS A 106 -0.86 13.28 0.86
CA CYS A 106 -1.29 11.92 0.50
C CYS A 106 -2.01 11.85 -0.85
N PHE A 107 -2.69 12.92 -1.27
CA PHE A 107 -3.40 13.02 -2.55
C PHE A 107 -2.85 14.08 -3.52
N GLY A 108 -1.59 14.51 -3.33
CA GLY A 108 -0.97 15.61 -4.08
C GLY A 108 -0.76 16.84 -3.19
N GLY A 109 0.08 17.76 -3.66
CA GLY A 109 0.51 18.90 -2.85
C GLY A 109 1.39 18.51 -1.66
N GLY A 110 1.18 19.18 -0.52
CA GLY A 110 1.99 19.04 0.70
C GLY A 110 2.73 20.31 1.07
N GLY A 111 3.32 20.34 2.27
CA GLY A 111 4.08 21.49 2.77
C GLY A 111 3.46 22.15 3.99
N ASP A 112 4.09 23.23 4.46
CA ASP A 112 3.61 23.96 5.64
C ASP A 112 2.31 24.73 5.32
N VAL A 113 1.35 24.66 6.23
CA VAL A 113 0.01 25.27 6.09
C VAL A 113 -0.43 25.98 7.37
N THR A 114 -1.58 26.65 7.35
CA THR A 114 -2.10 27.30 8.56
C THR A 114 -2.39 26.28 9.68
N PRO A 115 -2.21 26.65 10.96
CA PRO A 115 -2.56 25.80 12.11
C PRO A 115 -4.05 25.48 12.24
N GLU A 116 -4.90 26.26 11.57
CA GLU A 116 -6.35 26.11 11.62
C GLU A 116 -6.79 24.76 11.07
N GLY A 117 -7.67 24.07 11.81
CA GLY A 117 -8.20 22.78 11.41
C GLY A 117 -7.19 21.63 11.42
N ARG A 118 -5.96 21.83 11.91
CA ARG A 118 -4.89 20.82 11.93
C ARG A 118 -5.33 19.49 12.58
N THR A 119 -5.97 19.57 13.75
CA THR A 119 -6.45 18.39 14.48
C THR A 119 -7.42 17.57 13.66
N TRP A 120 -8.40 18.22 13.01
CA TRP A 120 -9.38 17.53 12.18
C TRP A 120 -8.73 16.89 10.95
N ARG A 121 -7.82 17.63 10.29
CA ARG A 121 -7.06 17.13 9.13
C ARG A 121 -6.27 15.87 9.48
N TYR A 122 -5.47 15.91 10.54
CA TYR A 122 -4.68 14.75 10.96
C TYR A 122 -5.53 13.59 11.44
N ALA A 123 -6.62 13.86 12.17
CA ALA A 123 -7.55 12.82 12.57
C ALA A 123 -8.20 12.12 11.37
N SER A 124 -8.64 12.87 10.35
CA SER A 124 -9.24 12.29 9.14
C SER A 124 -8.24 11.47 8.32
N GLU A 125 -7.00 11.95 8.19
CA GLU A 125 -5.94 11.25 7.47
C GLU A 125 -5.56 9.94 8.17
N ILE A 126 -5.36 9.98 9.50
CA ILE A 126 -5.05 8.77 10.29
C ILE A 126 -6.21 7.77 10.25
N LEU A 127 -7.46 8.23 10.38
CA LEU A 127 -8.62 7.36 10.33
C LEU A 127 -8.73 6.65 8.98
N ARG A 128 -8.52 7.39 7.89
CA ARG A 128 -8.48 6.86 6.53
C ARG A 128 -7.38 5.80 6.39
N ASP A 129 -6.17 6.09 6.84
CA ASP A 129 -5.04 5.18 6.72
C ASP A 129 -5.22 3.92 7.58
N LEU A 130 -5.85 4.05 8.76
CA LEU A 130 -6.23 2.91 9.61
C LEU A 130 -7.25 2.01 8.93
N LEU A 131 -8.24 2.60 8.24
CA LEU A 131 -9.22 1.84 7.47
C LEU A 131 -8.53 1.05 6.35
N PHE A 132 -7.64 1.69 5.59
CA PHE A 132 -6.89 1.02 4.52
C PHE A 132 -5.92 -0.03 5.03
N ALA A 133 -5.23 0.23 6.14
CA ALA A 133 -4.40 -0.75 6.83
C ALA A 133 -5.23 -1.97 7.27
N GLY A 134 -6.46 -1.77 7.76
CA GLY A 134 -7.38 -2.86 8.08
C GLY A 134 -7.78 -3.70 6.86
N MET A 135 -8.07 -3.06 5.72
CA MET A 135 -8.36 -3.76 4.46
C MET A 135 -7.14 -4.56 3.97
N ALA A 136 -5.95 -3.97 4.06
CA ALA A 136 -4.68 -4.60 3.70
C ALA A 136 -4.37 -5.80 4.61
N ALA A 137 -4.58 -5.68 5.92
CA ALA A 137 -4.41 -6.77 6.88
C ALA A 137 -5.36 -7.93 6.57
N TRP A 138 -6.62 -7.64 6.25
CA TRP A 138 -7.59 -8.65 5.82
C TRP A 138 -7.12 -9.42 4.59
N LEU A 139 -6.68 -8.72 3.54
CA LEU A 139 -6.16 -9.33 2.31
C LEU A 139 -4.86 -10.13 2.54
N THR A 140 -4.03 -9.71 3.50
CA THR A 140 -2.80 -10.42 3.85
C THR A 140 -3.11 -11.78 4.49
N VAL A 141 -4.12 -11.85 5.36
CA VAL A 141 -4.55 -13.09 6.03
C VAL A 141 -5.41 -13.96 5.09
N ARG A 142 -6.22 -13.34 4.22
CA ARG A 142 -7.11 -14.01 3.28
C ARG A 142 -6.85 -13.52 1.84
N PRO A 143 -5.76 -13.99 1.20
CA PRO A 143 -5.41 -13.57 -0.16
C PRO A 143 -6.33 -14.17 -1.24
N ARG A 144 -7.24 -15.08 -0.87
CA ARG A 144 -8.23 -15.64 -1.79
C ARG A 144 -9.25 -14.57 -2.14
N THR A 145 -9.16 -14.04 -3.36
CA THR A 145 -10.13 -13.09 -3.92
C THR A 145 -10.66 -13.63 -5.25
N LEU A 146 -11.88 -13.26 -5.62
CA LEU A 146 -12.37 -13.50 -6.98
C LEU A 146 -11.42 -12.81 -7.99
N TRP A 147 -11.16 -13.45 -9.13
CA TRP A 147 -10.32 -12.93 -10.22
C TRP A 147 -8.89 -12.48 -9.83
N SER A 148 -8.23 -13.21 -8.91
CA SER A 148 -6.78 -13.08 -8.72
C SER A 148 -6.04 -14.02 -9.67
N LEU A 149 -5.01 -13.53 -10.37
CA LEU A 149 -4.14 -14.36 -11.21
C LEU A 149 -3.30 -15.35 -10.37
N ASP A 150 -3.07 -15.06 -9.09
CA ASP A 150 -2.43 -16.01 -8.15
C ASP A 150 -3.31 -17.21 -7.77
N ARG A 151 -4.57 -17.25 -8.22
CA ARG A 151 -5.45 -18.40 -7.95
C ARG A 151 -4.91 -19.70 -8.53
N GLU A 152 -4.14 -19.63 -9.61
CA GLU A 152 -3.54 -20.78 -10.29
C GLU A 152 -2.24 -21.25 -9.59
N SER A 153 -1.41 -20.33 -9.09
CA SER A 153 -0.08 -20.63 -8.52
C SER A 153 -0.15 -21.24 -7.11
N VAL A 154 -1.15 -20.87 -6.31
CA VAL A 154 -1.37 -21.44 -4.96
C VAL A 154 -1.91 -22.87 -5.01
N ASN A 155 -2.39 -23.34 -6.17
CA ASN A 155 -3.08 -24.62 -6.31
C ASN A 155 -2.30 -25.67 -7.12
N ARG A 156 -1.05 -25.39 -7.52
CA ARG A 156 -0.17 -26.46 -7.98
C ARG A 156 0.31 -27.25 -6.76
N PRO A 157 -0.06 -28.53 -6.60
CA PRO A 157 0.74 -29.40 -5.75
C PRO A 157 2.19 -29.27 -6.23
N VAL A 158 3.12 -29.15 -5.29
CA VAL A 158 4.54 -29.25 -5.61
C VAL A 158 4.69 -30.65 -6.21
N ASP A 159 4.96 -30.73 -7.53
CA ASP A 159 5.10 -32.00 -8.24
C ASP A 159 6.17 -32.86 -7.52
N GLU A 160 5.72 -33.84 -6.73
CA GLU A 160 6.54 -34.86 -6.06
C GLU A 160 7.11 -35.88 -7.09
N ASP A 161 6.72 -35.73 -8.34
CA ASP A 161 6.96 -36.60 -9.48
C ASP A 161 8.43 -36.64 -9.92
N VAL A 162 9.27 -35.71 -9.43
CA VAL A 162 10.68 -35.61 -9.84
C VAL A 162 11.58 -36.65 -9.13
N TYR A 163 11.12 -37.30 -8.05
CA TYR A 163 11.94 -38.27 -7.30
C TYR A 163 11.64 -39.75 -7.61
N SER A 164 10.55 -40.09 -8.31
CA SER A 164 10.20 -41.50 -8.58
C SER A 164 10.90 -42.08 -9.82
N GLU A 165 11.14 -41.29 -10.87
CA GLU A 165 11.69 -41.80 -12.14
C GLU A 165 13.15 -42.27 -12.08
N ASP A 166 13.96 -41.77 -11.14
CA ASP A 166 15.37 -42.17 -11.01
C ASP A 166 15.54 -43.51 -10.27
N SER A 167 14.54 -43.95 -9.50
CA SER A 167 14.61 -45.19 -8.73
C SER A 167 14.29 -46.43 -9.57
N GLU A 168 13.43 -46.31 -10.59
CA GLU A 168 13.08 -47.42 -11.50
C GLU A 168 14.12 -47.64 -12.59
N ARG A 169 15.01 -46.67 -12.83
CA ARG A 169 16.08 -46.78 -13.84
C ARG A 169 17.35 -47.46 -13.32
N GLN A 170 17.35 -47.88 -12.05
CA GLN A 170 18.48 -48.54 -11.37
C GLN A 170 18.22 -50.02 -10.98
N VAL A 171 17.13 -50.65 -11.44
CA VAL A 171 16.83 -52.08 -11.21
C VAL A 171 16.84 -52.87 -12.51
#